data_AF-A0A936QIQ5-F1
#
_entry.id   AF-A0A936QIQ5-F1
#
_cell.length_a   1.000
_cell.length_b   1.000
_cell.length_c   1.000
_cell.angle_alpha   90.00
_cell.angle_beta   90.00
_cell.angle_gamma   90.00
#
_symmetry.space_group_name_H-M   'P 1'
#
loop_
_entity.id
_entity.type
_entity.pdbx_description
1 polymer ?
#
loop_
_entity_poly.entity_id
_entity_poly.type
_entity_poly.pdbx_seq_one_letter_code
_entity_poly.pdbx_strand_id
1 'polypeptide(L)'
;MLNKLNEVRARHGLLPVSYDSSDDGAAAEAALYMVANKGLTHTPVSTGKCYSANAVRLAGRSNLYMSYRSSETRSIPSENSVVGYLIDRNVSSLGHRRWILSPFLGQVSFGRVDGPVDGGMYSMASVLRVMGGERSNVSAMTTDFVAYPHGNYPSAEFSTSEFLSFSAIASKTSASANGSGQVSYAAAVVTVKNGSGQSLTVSGQTANYQGYGLPNSLQWKVAGLQANTAYTVTISGVSVNGVTRQFQYPFRLQ
;
A
#
# COMPACT_ATOMS: atom_id res chain seq x y z
N MET A 1 0.65 -11.04 11.04
CA MET A 1 0.61 -9.73 10.39
C MET A 1 1.99 -9.28 9.90
N LEU A 2 2.97 -9.04 10.80
CA LEU A 2 4.31 -8.55 10.43
C LEU A 2 5.01 -9.41 9.37
N ASN A 3 4.96 -10.74 9.54
CA ASN A 3 5.54 -11.68 8.59
C ASN A 3 4.95 -11.51 7.19
N LYS A 4 3.62 -11.34 7.08
CA LYS A 4 2.97 -11.14 5.79
C LYS A 4 3.39 -9.82 5.14
N LEU A 5 3.46 -8.73 5.93
CA LEU A 5 3.94 -7.45 5.43
C LEU A 5 5.39 -7.56 4.91
N ASN A 6 6.27 -8.22 5.66
CA ASN A 6 7.67 -8.40 5.25
C ASN A 6 7.82 -9.34 4.05
N GLU A 7 6.98 -10.38 3.93
CA GLU A 7 6.92 -11.23 2.73
C GLU A 7 6.54 -10.41 1.48
N VAL A 8 5.49 -9.58 1.57
CA VAL A 8 5.10 -8.67 0.49
C VAL A 8 6.27 -7.76 0.14
N ARG A 9 6.85 -7.07 1.13
CA ARG A 9 7.95 -6.12 0.95
C ARG A 9 9.16 -6.76 0.28
N ALA A 10 9.52 -7.98 0.67
CA ALA A 10 10.64 -8.72 0.07
C ALA A 10 10.45 -8.98 -1.43
N ARG A 11 9.23 -9.32 -1.89
CA ARG A 11 8.94 -9.50 -3.33
C ARG A 11 9.14 -8.21 -4.15
N HIS A 12 9.02 -7.05 -3.51
CA HIS A 12 9.26 -5.74 -4.12
C HIS A 12 10.71 -5.23 -3.94
N GLY A 13 11.63 -6.05 -3.41
CA GLY A 13 13.02 -5.65 -3.15
C GLY A 13 13.17 -4.62 -2.03
N LEU A 14 12.15 -4.50 -1.16
CA LEU A 14 12.14 -3.55 -0.06
C LEU A 14 12.78 -4.16 1.19
N LEU A 15 13.43 -3.32 1.99
CA LEU A 15 13.93 -3.72 3.31
C LEU A 15 12.76 -4.11 4.23
N PRO A 16 12.93 -5.14 5.08
CA PRO A 16 11.90 -5.53 6.05
C PRO A 16 11.67 -4.41 7.08
N VAL A 17 10.45 -4.31 7.58
CA VAL A 17 10.11 -3.45 8.72
C VAL A 17 10.31 -4.20 10.03
N SER A 18 10.71 -3.48 11.08
CA SER A 18 10.67 -3.99 12.44
C SER A 18 9.32 -3.70 13.10
N TYR A 19 8.98 -4.48 14.11
CA TYR A 19 7.81 -4.22 14.94
C TYR A 19 8.17 -3.30 16.09
N ASP A 20 7.29 -2.35 16.37
CA ASP A 20 7.37 -1.46 17.53
C ASP A 20 6.12 -1.69 18.39
N SER A 21 6.29 -2.39 19.51
CA SER A 21 5.19 -2.73 20.41
C SER A 21 4.74 -1.57 21.29
N SER A 22 5.44 -0.43 21.28
CA SER A 22 5.13 0.70 22.16
C SER A 22 3.80 1.38 21.81
N ASP A 23 3.32 1.24 20.58
CA ASP A 23 2.07 1.81 20.09
C ASP A 23 0.91 0.80 20.03
N ASP A 24 1.09 -0.46 20.45
CA ASP A 24 0.07 -1.52 20.27
C ASP A 24 -1.23 -1.19 20.99
N GLY A 25 -1.13 -0.72 22.25
CA GLY A 25 -2.29 -0.28 23.02
C GLY A 25 -3.00 0.88 22.33
N ALA A 26 -2.25 1.86 21.81
CA ALA A 26 -2.83 3.01 21.12
C ALA A 26 -3.46 2.64 19.77
N ALA A 27 -2.87 1.68 19.05
CA ALA A 27 -3.44 1.14 17.81
C ALA A 27 -4.73 0.34 18.10
N ALA A 28 -4.78 -0.40 19.21
CA ALA A 28 -5.99 -1.10 19.65
C ALA A 28 -7.10 -0.11 20.08
N GLU A 29 -6.76 0.99 20.76
CA GLU A 29 -7.72 2.07 21.08
C GLU A 29 -8.29 2.71 19.79
N ALA A 30 -7.45 2.95 18.78
CA ALA A 30 -7.93 3.42 17.48
C ALA A 30 -8.85 2.39 16.80
N ALA A 31 -8.50 1.10 16.81
CA ALA A 31 -9.36 0.05 16.28
C ALA A 31 -10.69 -0.07 17.05
N LEU A 32 -10.67 0.08 18.38
CA LEU A 32 -11.85 0.10 19.23
C LEU A 32 -12.78 1.25 18.85
N TYR A 33 -12.23 2.44 18.59
CA TYR A 33 -13.00 3.57 18.10
C TYR A 33 -13.74 3.22 16.80
N MET A 34 -13.06 2.61 15.82
CA MET A 34 -13.69 2.25 14.54
C MET A 34 -14.84 1.26 14.74
N VAL A 35 -14.62 0.19 15.53
CA VAL A 35 -15.65 -0.81 15.84
C VAL A 35 -16.83 -0.18 16.57
N ALA A 36 -16.58 0.61 17.62
CA ALA A 36 -17.62 1.23 18.44
C ALA A 36 -18.48 2.22 17.65
N ASN A 37 -17.91 2.87 16.63
CA ASN A 37 -18.58 3.85 15.78
C ASN A 37 -18.96 3.31 14.39
N LYS A 38 -18.75 2.01 14.14
CA LYS A 38 -19.21 1.28 12.94
C LYS A 38 -18.70 1.89 11.63
N GLY A 39 -17.45 2.35 11.62
CA GLY A 39 -16.88 3.01 10.45
C GLY A 39 -15.40 3.30 10.60
N LEU A 40 -14.73 3.46 9.46
CA LEU A 40 -13.35 3.91 9.38
C LEU A 40 -13.29 5.44 9.29
N THR A 41 -12.39 6.05 10.05
CA THR A 41 -12.07 7.46 9.94
C THR A 41 -10.61 7.71 10.33
N HIS A 42 -9.92 8.58 9.61
CA HIS A 42 -8.59 9.05 10.02
C HIS A 42 -8.66 10.20 11.05
N THR A 43 -9.86 10.75 11.28
CA THR A 43 -10.09 11.89 12.17
C THR A 43 -11.19 11.57 13.19
N PRO A 44 -10.92 10.70 14.18
CA PRO A 44 -11.83 10.49 15.30
C PRO A 44 -12.25 11.81 15.95
N VAL A 45 -13.54 11.98 16.19
CA VAL A 45 -14.12 13.15 16.87
C VAL A 45 -14.42 12.84 18.33
N SER A 46 -14.33 13.85 19.19
CA SER A 46 -14.47 13.74 20.66
C SER A 46 -15.84 13.25 21.12
N THR A 47 -16.87 13.39 20.30
CA THR A 47 -18.23 12.89 20.57
C THR A 47 -18.42 11.41 20.22
N GLY A 48 -17.45 10.78 19.56
CA GLY A 48 -17.51 9.37 19.19
C GLY A 48 -17.31 8.43 20.39
N LYS A 49 -17.88 7.23 20.31
CA LYS A 49 -17.72 6.19 21.34
C LYS A 49 -16.26 5.75 21.44
N CYS A 50 -15.81 5.45 22.65
CA CYS A 50 -14.43 5.01 22.92
C CYS A 50 -13.37 5.99 22.40
N TYR A 51 -13.70 7.29 22.35
CA TYR A 51 -12.75 8.33 22.00
C TYR A 51 -11.58 8.37 23.00
N SER A 52 -10.37 8.51 22.47
CA SER A 52 -9.18 8.80 23.25
C SER A 52 -8.18 9.60 22.42
N ALA A 53 -7.23 10.26 23.08
CA ALA A 53 -6.13 10.94 22.39
C ALA A 53 -5.25 9.97 21.56
N ASN A 54 -5.09 8.73 22.05
CA ASN A 54 -4.40 7.67 21.35
C ASN A 54 -5.15 7.26 20.08
N ALA A 55 -6.49 7.13 20.13
CA ALA A 55 -7.31 6.82 18.97
C ALA A 55 -7.13 7.85 17.86
N VAL A 56 -7.17 9.15 18.19
CA VAL A 56 -6.91 10.25 17.24
C VAL A 56 -5.50 10.14 16.65
N ARG A 57 -4.48 10.01 17.51
CA ARG A 57 -3.07 9.95 17.09
C ARG A 57 -2.83 8.81 16.10
N LEU A 58 -3.31 7.61 16.41
CA LEU A 58 -3.02 6.43 15.62
C LEU A 58 -3.90 6.33 14.40
N ALA A 59 -5.18 6.73 14.46
CA ALA A 59 -6.04 6.77 13.28
C ALA A 59 -5.45 7.68 12.17
N GLY A 60 -4.91 8.84 12.53
CA GLY A 60 -4.30 9.78 11.58
C GLY A 60 -2.93 9.37 11.03
N ARG A 61 -2.31 8.31 11.55
CA ARG A 61 -0.93 7.87 11.22
C ARG A 61 -0.87 6.45 10.64
N SER A 62 -2.02 5.87 10.36
CA SER A 62 -2.15 4.44 10.09
C SER A 62 -2.92 4.17 8.82
N ASN A 63 -2.68 3.02 8.23
CA ASN A 63 -3.65 2.39 7.36
C ASN A 63 -4.75 1.75 8.23
N LEU A 64 -6.00 1.91 7.82
CA LEU A 64 -7.18 1.44 8.55
C LEU A 64 -7.91 0.40 7.72
N TYR A 65 -8.29 -0.71 8.34
CA TYR A 65 -9.02 -1.79 7.69
C TYR A 65 -10.21 -2.19 8.53
N MET A 66 -11.33 -2.51 7.88
CA MET A 66 -12.52 -3.01 8.53
C MET A 66 -13.21 -4.06 7.66
N SER A 67 -13.82 -5.05 8.30
CA SER A 67 -14.68 -6.03 7.63
C SER A 67 -15.86 -6.38 8.53
N TYR A 68 -16.95 -6.79 7.88
CA TYR A 68 -18.22 -7.12 8.47
C TYR A 68 -18.64 -8.54 8.08
N ARG A 69 -19.22 -9.30 9.02
CA ARG A 69 -19.76 -10.64 8.78
C ARG A 69 -20.96 -10.95 9.66
N SER A 70 -21.82 -11.86 9.20
CA SER A 70 -22.94 -12.41 9.99
C SER A 70 -22.52 -13.42 11.07
N SER A 71 -21.21 -13.66 11.23
CA SER A 71 -20.62 -14.57 12.22
C SER A 71 -19.43 -13.91 12.90
N GLU A 72 -18.98 -14.45 14.04
CA GLU A 72 -17.80 -13.93 14.74
C GLU A 72 -16.59 -13.74 13.81
N THR A 73 -15.88 -12.62 14.00
CA THR A 73 -14.75 -12.22 13.14
C THR A 73 -13.39 -12.72 13.64
N ARG A 74 -13.31 -13.32 14.84
CA ARG A 74 -12.05 -13.77 15.44
C ARG A 74 -11.25 -14.74 14.57
N SER A 75 -11.94 -15.53 13.75
CA SER A 75 -11.31 -16.48 12.81
C SER A 75 -10.72 -15.82 11.56
N ILE A 76 -11.04 -14.54 11.31
CA ILE A 76 -10.53 -13.82 10.14
C ILE A 76 -9.06 -13.49 10.39
N PRO A 77 -8.14 -13.86 9.49
CA PRO A 77 -6.72 -13.52 9.65
C PRO A 77 -6.47 -12.01 9.58
N SER A 78 -5.63 -11.49 10.48
CA SER A 78 -5.23 -10.06 10.47
C SER A 78 -4.46 -9.70 9.20
N GLU A 79 -3.82 -10.68 8.56
CA GLU A 79 -3.10 -10.59 7.28
C GLU A 79 -4.00 -10.10 6.13
N ASN A 80 -5.31 -10.32 6.22
CA ASN A 80 -6.27 -9.83 5.23
C ASN A 80 -6.22 -8.31 5.11
N SER A 81 -5.87 -7.58 6.19
CA SER A 81 -5.67 -6.14 6.14
C SER A 81 -4.52 -5.75 5.21
N VAL A 82 -3.41 -6.50 5.22
CA VAL A 82 -2.25 -6.26 4.34
C VAL A 82 -2.65 -6.45 2.87
N VAL A 83 -3.39 -7.52 2.57
CA VAL A 83 -3.90 -7.77 1.22
C VAL A 83 -4.89 -6.67 0.79
N GLY A 84 -5.76 -6.23 1.71
CA GLY A 84 -6.67 -5.11 1.47
C GLY A 84 -5.94 -3.81 1.11
N TYR A 85 -4.93 -3.44 1.90
CA TYR A 85 -4.09 -2.26 1.64
C TYR A 85 -3.31 -2.38 0.32
N LEU A 86 -2.88 -3.59 -0.01
CA LEU A 86 -2.09 -3.85 -1.20
C LEU A 86 -2.94 -3.78 -2.47
N ILE A 87 -4.13 -4.38 -2.49
CA ILE A 87 -5.07 -4.28 -3.61
C ILE A 87 -5.63 -2.85 -3.71
N ASP A 88 -5.91 -2.21 -2.58
CA ASP A 88 -6.35 -0.82 -2.44
C ASP A 88 -7.57 -0.46 -3.30
N ARG A 89 -8.54 -1.39 -3.31
CA ARG A 89 -9.74 -1.29 -4.12
C ARG A 89 -10.52 -0.01 -3.81
N ASN A 90 -10.95 0.67 -4.87
CA ASN A 90 -11.72 1.92 -4.80
C ASN A 90 -11.01 3.09 -4.11
N VAL A 91 -9.68 3.06 -3.97
CA VAL A 91 -8.88 4.17 -3.42
C VAL A 91 -8.08 4.82 -4.54
N SER A 92 -8.54 5.97 -5.02
CA SER A 92 -7.95 6.66 -6.18
C SER A 92 -6.48 7.07 -5.98
N SER A 93 -6.08 7.34 -4.73
CA SER A 93 -4.71 7.74 -4.37
C SER A 93 -3.74 6.57 -4.23
N LEU A 94 -4.26 5.33 -4.14
CA LEU A 94 -3.52 4.13 -3.73
C LEU A 94 -2.73 4.33 -2.43
N GLY A 95 -3.25 5.17 -1.52
CA GLY A 95 -2.53 5.63 -0.35
C GLY A 95 -2.10 4.49 0.57
N HIS A 96 -2.97 3.50 0.80
CA HIS A 96 -2.65 2.39 1.68
C HIS A 96 -1.50 1.54 1.11
N ARG A 97 -1.58 1.24 -0.19
CA ARG A 97 -0.53 0.50 -0.92
C ARG A 97 0.80 1.24 -0.86
N ARG A 98 0.77 2.55 -1.15
CA ARG A 98 1.98 3.39 -1.17
C ARG A 98 2.65 3.49 0.20
N TRP A 99 1.88 3.48 1.29
CA TRP A 99 2.45 3.42 2.64
C TRP A 99 3.15 2.09 2.92
N ILE A 100 2.49 0.95 2.69
CA ILE A 100 3.09 -0.37 3.02
C ILE A 100 4.24 -0.76 2.09
N LEU A 101 4.25 -0.24 0.86
CA LEU A 101 5.32 -0.41 -0.12
C LEU A 101 6.35 0.73 -0.12
N SER A 102 6.27 1.66 0.84
CA SER A 102 7.27 2.72 0.96
C SER A 102 8.66 2.13 1.26
N PRO A 103 9.71 2.49 0.51
CA PRO A 103 11.10 2.15 0.84
C PRO A 103 11.49 2.61 2.24
N PHE A 104 10.99 3.78 2.64
CA PHE A 104 11.37 4.45 3.88
C PHE A 104 10.54 4.02 5.09
N LEU A 105 9.49 3.20 4.94
CA LEU A 105 8.76 2.65 6.09
C LEU A 105 9.70 1.75 6.92
N GLY A 106 10.05 2.16 8.14
CA GLY A 106 11.04 1.51 9.00
C GLY A 106 10.45 0.57 10.04
N GLN A 107 9.44 1.06 10.75
CA GLN A 107 8.79 0.41 11.87
C GLN A 107 7.27 0.47 11.72
N VAL A 108 6.59 -0.54 12.25
CA VAL A 108 5.13 -0.59 12.31
C VAL A 108 4.67 -1.04 13.69
N SER A 109 3.46 -0.62 14.07
CA SER A 109 2.70 -1.16 15.21
C SER A 109 1.31 -1.57 14.71
N PHE A 110 0.68 -2.54 15.37
CA PHE A 110 -0.59 -3.08 14.95
C PHE A 110 -1.57 -3.24 16.11
N GLY A 111 -2.81 -2.82 15.88
CA GLY A 111 -3.93 -3.03 16.78
C GLY A 111 -5.12 -3.61 16.05
N ARG A 112 -5.87 -4.47 16.72
CA ARG A 112 -7.10 -5.06 16.20
C ARG A 112 -8.15 -5.16 17.30
N VAL A 113 -9.38 -4.87 16.93
CA VAL A 113 -10.55 -5.10 17.78
C VAL A 113 -11.62 -5.79 16.96
N ASP A 114 -12.25 -6.79 17.57
CA ASP A 114 -13.40 -7.51 17.06
C ASP A 114 -14.58 -7.19 17.98
N GLY A 115 -15.77 -6.98 17.42
CA GLY A 115 -16.94 -6.67 18.23
C GLY A 115 -18.26 -6.82 17.49
N PRO A 116 -19.36 -7.03 18.23
CA PRO A 116 -20.68 -7.08 17.64
C PRO A 116 -21.06 -5.71 17.05
N VAL A 117 -21.92 -5.75 16.04
CA VAL A 117 -22.62 -4.62 15.45
C VAL A 117 -24.13 -4.86 15.56
N ASP A 118 -24.95 -3.82 15.48
CA ASP A 118 -26.41 -3.95 15.53
C ASP A 118 -26.92 -4.95 14.48
N GLY A 119 -28.03 -5.64 14.78
CA GLY A 119 -28.66 -6.57 13.84
C GLY A 119 -27.97 -7.94 13.75
N GLY A 120 -27.16 -8.32 14.74
CA GLY A 120 -26.52 -9.65 14.80
C GLY A 120 -25.30 -9.79 13.89
N MET A 121 -24.77 -8.68 13.37
CA MET A 121 -23.53 -8.67 12.61
C MET A 121 -22.33 -8.55 13.56
N TYR A 122 -21.15 -8.92 13.07
CA TYR A 122 -19.87 -8.71 13.72
C TYR A 122 -18.97 -7.90 12.82
N SER A 123 -18.14 -7.07 13.42
CA SER A 123 -17.11 -6.30 12.73
C SER A 123 -15.75 -6.57 13.34
N MET A 124 -14.72 -6.48 12.52
CA MET A 124 -13.38 -6.23 13.02
C MET A 124 -12.84 -4.96 12.39
N ALA A 125 -12.05 -4.23 13.16
CA ALA A 125 -11.20 -3.17 12.66
C ALA A 125 -9.75 -3.48 13.01
N SER A 126 -8.83 -3.07 12.15
CA SER A 126 -7.41 -3.08 12.44
C SER A 126 -6.73 -1.80 12.00
N VAL A 127 -5.71 -1.42 12.75
CA VAL A 127 -4.93 -0.21 12.59
C VAL A 127 -3.47 -0.61 12.46
N LEU A 128 -2.85 -0.23 11.34
CA LEU A 128 -1.43 -0.45 11.10
C LEU A 128 -0.72 0.90 11.03
N ARG A 129 0.08 1.24 12.04
CA ARG A 129 0.87 2.47 12.04
C ARG A 129 1.89 2.41 10.92
N VAL A 130 1.83 3.39 10.02
CA VAL A 130 2.74 3.53 8.86
C VAL A 130 3.50 4.84 8.84
N MET A 131 3.23 5.73 9.80
CA MET A 131 3.91 7.02 9.96
C MET A 131 4.60 7.13 11.33
N GLY A 132 5.70 7.90 11.39
CA GLY A 132 6.47 8.14 12.61
C GLY A 132 7.40 6.99 13.00
N GLY A 133 7.79 6.16 12.02
CA GLY A 133 8.71 5.04 12.18
C GLY A 133 9.61 4.89 10.95
N GLU A 134 9.79 5.96 10.19
CA GLU A 134 10.50 5.95 8.92
C GLU A 134 12.02 5.81 9.14
N ARG A 135 12.66 5.00 8.30
CA ARG A 135 14.12 5.01 8.17
C ARG A 135 14.54 6.17 7.26
N SER A 136 15.74 6.71 7.47
CA SER A 136 16.27 7.82 6.65
C SER A 136 17.07 7.35 5.43
N ASN A 137 17.52 6.09 5.42
CA ASN A 137 18.42 5.55 4.40
C ASN A 137 17.94 4.19 3.92
N VAL A 138 17.89 4.03 2.59
CA VAL A 138 17.52 2.80 1.88
C VAL A 138 18.57 2.41 0.84
N SER A 139 19.82 2.89 0.97
CA SER A 139 20.92 2.61 0.03
C SER A 139 21.25 1.12 -0.09
N ALA A 140 20.84 0.29 0.89
CA ALA A 140 20.94 -1.16 0.80
C ALA A 140 19.98 -1.80 -0.23
N MET A 141 18.96 -1.08 -0.71
CA MET A 141 18.12 -1.54 -1.81
C MET A 141 18.87 -1.51 -3.13
N THR A 142 18.73 -2.57 -3.93
CA THR A 142 19.36 -2.67 -5.25
C THR A 142 18.51 -2.04 -6.36
N THR A 143 17.20 -1.90 -6.17
CA THR A 143 16.30 -1.28 -7.14
C THR A 143 16.20 0.23 -6.93
N ASP A 144 15.93 0.95 -8.03
CA ASP A 144 15.68 2.40 -8.04
C ASP A 144 14.20 2.71 -8.31
N PHE A 145 13.32 1.74 -8.06
CA PHE A 145 11.88 1.89 -8.20
C PHE A 145 11.14 0.92 -7.30
N VAL A 146 9.85 1.18 -7.10
CA VAL A 146 8.88 0.27 -6.52
C VAL A 146 7.74 0.11 -7.50
N ALA A 147 7.40 -1.13 -7.86
CA ALA A 147 6.30 -1.44 -8.75
C ALA A 147 5.36 -2.46 -8.11
N TYR A 148 4.07 -2.37 -8.43
CA TYR A 148 3.08 -3.35 -8.03
C TYR A 148 2.13 -3.66 -9.20
N PRO A 149 1.99 -4.94 -9.59
CA PRO A 149 2.72 -6.11 -9.09
C PRO A 149 4.19 -6.12 -9.61
N HIS A 150 5.06 -6.93 -9.00
CA HIS A 150 6.46 -7.09 -9.41
C HIS A 150 6.95 -8.52 -9.15
N GLY A 151 7.66 -9.13 -10.10
CA GLY A 151 8.12 -10.50 -10.01
C GLY A 151 6.98 -11.52 -9.97
N ASN A 152 7.21 -12.67 -9.34
CA ASN A 152 6.17 -13.68 -9.14
C ASN A 152 5.20 -13.20 -8.05
N TYR A 153 3.93 -13.00 -8.42
CA TYR A 153 2.93 -12.35 -7.60
C TYR A 153 1.72 -13.26 -7.35
N PRO A 154 1.38 -13.56 -6.10
CA PRO A 154 0.20 -14.35 -5.80
C PRO A 154 -1.09 -13.67 -6.26
N SER A 155 -1.94 -14.44 -6.91
CA SER A 155 -3.23 -14.00 -7.46
C SER A 155 -4.20 -13.62 -6.35
N ALA A 156 -4.05 -14.20 -5.15
CA ALA A 156 -4.82 -13.80 -3.97
C ALA A 156 -4.47 -12.39 -3.45
N GLU A 157 -3.34 -11.84 -3.90
CA GLU A 157 -2.81 -10.54 -3.46
C GLU A 157 -2.88 -9.48 -4.55
N PHE A 158 -3.54 -9.77 -5.68
CA PHE A 158 -3.70 -8.89 -6.82
C PHE A 158 -5.12 -8.99 -7.37
N SER A 159 -5.64 -7.90 -7.95
CA SER A 159 -6.95 -7.89 -8.60
C SER A 159 -6.80 -7.32 -10.00
N THR A 160 -7.16 -8.10 -11.02
CA THR A 160 -6.98 -7.75 -12.43
C THR A 160 -7.82 -6.55 -12.88
N SER A 161 -8.82 -6.15 -12.08
CA SER A 161 -9.64 -4.95 -12.29
C SER A 161 -9.07 -3.66 -11.70
N GLU A 162 -8.03 -3.77 -10.86
CA GLU A 162 -7.45 -2.66 -10.10
C GLU A 162 -6.20 -2.08 -10.76
N PHE A 163 -5.79 -0.91 -10.27
CA PHE A 163 -4.61 -0.22 -10.79
C PHE A 163 -3.31 -0.99 -10.51
N LEU A 164 -2.44 -1.03 -11.51
CA LEU A 164 -1.01 -1.21 -11.33
C LEU A 164 -0.40 0.14 -10.88
N SER A 165 0.73 0.08 -10.20
CA SER A 165 1.41 1.29 -9.71
C SER A 165 2.92 1.20 -9.81
N PHE A 166 3.56 2.34 -10.03
CA PHE A 166 5.01 2.51 -10.12
C PHE A 166 5.45 3.80 -9.45
N SER A 167 6.56 3.75 -8.72
CA SER A 167 7.23 4.93 -8.18
C SER A 167 8.73 4.84 -8.43
N ALA A 168 9.33 5.89 -8.99
CA ALA A 168 10.77 6.02 -9.13
C ALA A 168 11.40 6.51 -7.82
N ILE A 169 12.61 6.02 -7.52
CA ILE A 169 13.43 6.45 -6.39
C ILE A 169 14.53 7.36 -6.93
N ALA A 170 14.35 8.67 -6.77
CA ALA A 170 15.34 9.69 -7.12
C ALA A 170 16.42 9.87 -6.04
N SER A 171 16.10 9.58 -4.77
CA SER A 171 17.04 9.60 -3.66
C SER A 171 16.79 8.45 -2.69
N LYS A 172 17.85 7.72 -2.34
CA LYS A 172 17.84 6.66 -1.32
C LYS A 172 18.19 7.15 0.09
N THR A 173 18.51 8.43 0.23
CA THR A 173 18.93 9.04 1.51
C THR A 173 18.01 10.16 1.98
N SER A 174 16.93 10.44 1.24
CA SER A 174 15.91 11.42 1.62
C SER A 174 14.55 11.06 1.01
N ALA A 175 13.58 10.73 1.86
CA ALA A 175 12.22 10.40 1.42
C ALA A 175 11.53 11.57 0.71
N SER A 176 11.74 12.80 1.18
CA SER A 176 11.15 14.02 0.59
C SER A 176 11.78 14.39 -0.75
N ALA A 177 13.03 14.01 -1.01
CA ALA A 177 13.72 14.20 -2.29
C ALA A 177 13.34 13.16 -3.35
N ASN A 178 12.06 12.76 -3.36
CA ASN A 178 11.46 11.86 -4.35
C ASN A 178 10.14 12.43 -4.90
N GLY A 179 9.89 13.73 -4.69
CA GLY A 179 8.64 14.39 -5.07
C GLY A 179 8.64 14.85 -6.53
N SER A 180 7.65 15.68 -6.87
CA SER A 180 7.51 16.29 -8.22
C SER A 180 8.69 17.18 -8.63
N GLY A 181 9.51 17.63 -7.68
CA GLY A 181 10.75 18.36 -7.98
C GLY A 181 11.88 17.45 -8.51
N GLN A 182 11.82 16.15 -8.26
CA GLN A 182 12.83 15.18 -8.68
C GLN A 182 12.31 14.19 -9.72
N VAL A 183 11.03 13.85 -9.68
CA VAL A 183 10.41 12.85 -10.55
C VAL A 183 9.27 13.48 -11.33
N SER A 184 9.27 13.30 -12.65
CA SER A 184 8.15 13.68 -13.51
C SER A 184 7.74 12.55 -14.46
N TYR A 185 6.43 12.30 -14.49
CA TYR A 185 5.77 11.35 -15.39
C TYR A 185 5.07 12.02 -16.57
N ALA A 186 5.28 13.31 -16.81
CA ALA A 186 4.55 14.07 -17.83
C ALA A 186 4.74 13.51 -19.26
N ALA A 187 5.92 12.97 -19.57
CA ALA A 187 6.23 12.33 -20.84
C ALA A 187 6.19 10.79 -20.76
N ALA A 188 5.67 10.22 -19.66
CA ALA A 188 5.75 8.79 -19.43
C ALA A 188 4.82 8.02 -20.37
N VAL A 189 5.33 6.97 -21.00
CA VAL A 189 4.54 6.03 -21.82
C VAL A 189 4.65 4.64 -21.23
N VAL A 190 3.52 4.09 -20.79
CA VAL A 190 3.44 2.73 -20.25
C VAL A 190 3.04 1.75 -21.34
N THR A 191 3.81 0.68 -21.49
CA THR A 191 3.49 -0.45 -22.36
C THR A 191 3.55 -1.75 -21.56
N VAL A 192 2.65 -2.67 -21.84
CA VAL A 192 2.59 -3.98 -21.19
C VAL A 192 2.49 -5.06 -22.26
N LYS A 193 3.37 -6.06 -22.19
CA LYS A 193 3.36 -7.22 -23.09
C LYS A 193 3.22 -8.51 -22.29
N ASN A 194 2.51 -9.51 -22.81
CA ASN A 194 2.52 -10.86 -22.24
C ASN A 194 3.76 -11.66 -22.68
N GLY A 195 3.91 -12.88 -22.17
CA GLY A 195 5.02 -13.79 -22.51
C GLY A 195 5.12 -14.18 -23.99
N SER A 196 4.08 -13.99 -24.80
CA SER A 196 4.13 -14.19 -26.26
C SER A 196 4.59 -12.95 -27.04
N GLY A 197 4.82 -11.82 -26.35
CA GLY A 197 5.18 -10.54 -26.97
C GLY A 197 3.99 -9.69 -27.42
N GLN A 198 2.75 -10.18 -27.27
CA GLN A 198 1.54 -9.41 -27.57
C GLN A 198 1.39 -8.24 -26.60
N SER A 199 1.14 -7.04 -27.13
CA SER A 199 0.81 -5.84 -26.35
C SER A 199 -0.61 -5.88 -25.79
N LEU A 200 -0.76 -5.47 -24.54
CA LEU A 200 -2.06 -5.32 -23.86
C LEU A 200 -2.48 -3.85 -23.87
N THR A 201 -3.80 -3.62 -23.82
CA THR A 201 -4.37 -2.28 -23.74
C THR A 201 -4.13 -1.68 -22.35
N VAL A 202 -3.41 -0.56 -22.31
CA VAL A 202 -3.19 0.27 -21.13
C VAL A 202 -4.18 1.44 -21.15
N SER A 203 -4.77 1.76 -20.00
CA SER A 203 -5.70 2.89 -19.87
C SER A 203 -5.63 3.54 -18.48
N GLY A 204 -6.25 4.70 -18.32
CA GLY A 204 -6.37 5.38 -17.03
C GLY A 204 -5.02 5.74 -16.40
N GLN A 205 -4.01 6.03 -17.22
CA GLN A 205 -2.69 6.45 -16.75
C GLN A 205 -2.80 7.79 -16.03
N THR A 206 -2.36 7.87 -14.78
CA THR A 206 -2.41 9.10 -13.98
C THR A 206 -1.25 9.15 -13.00
N ALA A 207 -0.68 10.34 -12.79
CA ALA A 207 0.35 10.58 -11.79
C ALA A 207 -0.23 11.25 -10.54
N ASN A 208 0.27 10.87 -9.37
CA ASN A 208 -0.07 11.47 -8.08
C ASN A 208 1.23 11.73 -7.29
N TYR A 209 1.41 12.95 -6.81
CA TYR A 209 2.59 13.40 -6.05
C TYR A 209 2.27 13.78 -4.60
N GLN A 210 1.07 13.44 -4.11
CA GLN A 210 0.71 13.63 -2.70
C GLN A 210 1.58 12.73 -1.81
N GLY A 211 1.83 13.16 -0.57
CA GLY A 211 2.68 12.46 0.38
C GLY A 211 2.02 11.23 1.01
N TYR A 212 1.99 10.11 0.28
CA TYR A 212 1.66 8.78 0.80
C TYR A 212 2.87 7.88 0.61
N GLY A 213 3.64 7.61 1.67
CA GLY A 213 4.91 6.91 1.56
C GLY A 213 5.90 7.68 0.67
N LEU A 214 6.24 7.12 -0.50
CA LEU A 214 7.06 7.81 -1.49
C LEU A 214 6.22 8.87 -2.25
N PRO A 215 6.64 10.15 -2.31
CA PRO A 215 5.83 11.27 -2.82
C PRO A 215 5.77 11.36 -4.36
N ASN A 216 5.75 10.21 -5.05
CA ASN A 216 5.46 10.11 -6.48
C ASN A 216 4.82 8.74 -6.76
N SER A 217 3.84 8.69 -7.65
CA SER A 217 3.20 7.45 -8.08
C SER A 217 2.61 7.64 -9.47
N LEU A 218 2.92 6.74 -10.38
CA LEU A 218 2.24 6.54 -11.66
C LEU A 218 1.34 5.32 -11.53
N GLN A 219 0.08 5.42 -11.92
CA GLN A 219 -0.88 4.31 -11.89
C GLN A 219 -1.61 4.18 -13.21
N TRP A 220 -2.00 2.95 -13.58
CA TRP A 220 -2.73 2.64 -14.81
C TRP A 220 -3.48 1.32 -14.68
N LYS A 221 -4.43 1.07 -15.58
CA LYS A 221 -5.11 -0.23 -15.73
C LYS A 221 -4.62 -0.95 -16.98
N VAL A 222 -4.75 -2.28 -16.96
CA VAL A 222 -4.39 -3.15 -18.09
C VAL A 222 -5.56 -4.10 -18.34
N ALA A 223 -6.10 -4.08 -19.55
CA ALA A 223 -7.16 -5.02 -19.95
C ALA A 223 -6.56 -6.40 -20.31
N GLY A 224 -7.24 -7.48 -19.94
CA GLY A 224 -6.84 -8.83 -20.35
C GLY A 224 -5.74 -9.48 -19.51
N LEU A 225 -5.53 -9.02 -18.27
CA LEU A 225 -4.67 -9.73 -17.32
C LEU A 225 -5.30 -11.07 -16.91
N GLN A 226 -4.46 -12.11 -16.83
CA GLN A 226 -4.85 -13.49 -16.57
C GLN A 226 -3.93 -14.11 -15.51
N ALA A 227 -4.48 -14.99 -14.69
CA ALA A 227 -3.70 -15.82 -13.78
C ALA A 227 -2.76 -16.75 -14.58
N ASN A 228 -1.64 -17.13 -13.96
CA ASN A 228 -0.58 -17.97 -14.53
C ASN A 228 0.13 -17.39 -15.77
N THR A 229 -0.02 -16.09 -16.04
CA THR A 229 0.58 -15.42 -17.19
C THR A 229 1.68 -14.45 -16.76
N ALA A 230 2.80 -14.47 -17.48
CA ALA A 230 3.90 -13.53 -17.31
C ALA A 230 3.71 -12.30 -18.21
N TYR A 231 4.10 -11.14 -17.67
CA TYR A 231 4.00 -9.84 -18.30
C TYR A 231 5.30 -9.05 -18.10
N THR A 232 5.61 -8.19 -19.05
CA THR A 232 6.69 -7.20 -18.96
C THR A 232 6.09 -5.82 -19.11
N VAL A 233 6.32 -4.97 -18.11
CA VAL A 233 5.97 -3.55 -18.16
C VAL A 233 7.20 -2.76 -18.58
N THR A 234 7.05 -1.87 -19.55
CA THR A 234 8.05 -0.84 -19.87
C THR A 234 7.43 0.53 -19.68
N ILE A 235 8.13 1.41 -18.96
CA ILE A 235 7.76 2.80 -18.73
C ILE A 235 8.90 3.67 -19.26
N SER A 236 8.72 4.28 -20.42
CA SER A 236 9.69 5.22 -21.00
C SER A 236 9.31 6.66 -20.64
N GLY A 237 10.23 7.61 -20.85
CA GLY A 237 9.92 9.04 -20.69
C GLY A 237 9.79 9.55 -19.25
N VAL A 238 10.26 8.78 -18.26
CA VAL A 238 10.25 9.21 -16.85
C VAL A 238 11.45 10.12 -16.60
N SER A 239 11.23 11.38 -16.22
CA SER A 239 12.34 12.25 -15.79
C SER A 239 12.66 11.99 -14.33
N VAL A 240 13.93 11.70 -14.03
CA VAL A 240 14.45 11.50 -12.66
C VAL A 240 15.70 12.36 -12.50
N ASN A 241 15.65 13.35 -11.61
CA ASN A 241 16.68 14.37 -11.40
C ASN A 241 17.12 15.05 -12.72
N GLY A 242 16.14 15.38 -13.57
CA GLY A 242 16.39 16.03 -14.87
C GLY A 242 16.87 15.09 -15.99
N VAL A 243 17.08 13.81 -15.70
CA VAL A 243 17.50 12.81 -16.68
C VAL A 243 16.32 11.94 -17.09
N THR A 244 16.04 11.87 -18.39
CA THR A 244 15.04 10.95 -18.94
C THR A 244 15.52 9.50 -18.80
N ARG A 245 14.68 8.66 -18.19
CA ARG A 245 14.93 7.24 -17.94
C ARG A 245 13.82 6.38 -18.51
N GLN A 246 14.18 5.12 -18.76
CA GLN A 246 13.25 4.04 -19.02
C GLN A 246 13.37 3.00 -17.90
N PHE A 247 12.23 2.53 -17.42
CA PHE A 247 12.15 1.42 -16.48
C PHE A 247 11.49 0.23 -17.17
N GLN A 248 11.97 -0.97 -16.86
CA GLN A 248 11.35 -2.20 -17.31
C GLN A 248 11.36 -3.20 -16.17
N TYR A 249 10.23 -3.87 -15.95
CA TYR A 249 10.15 -4.90 -14.92
C TYR A 249 9.13 -5.99 -15.31
N PRO A 250 9.38 -7.24 -14.89
CA PRO A 250 8.45 -8.33 -15.10
C PRO A 250 7.45 -8.44 -13.94
N PHE A 251 6.29 -9.04 -14.22
CA PHE A 251 5.49 -9.69 -13.19
C PHE A 251 4.80 -10.93 -13.75
N ARG A 252 4.49 -11.90 -12.89
CA ARG A 252 3.69 -13.08 -13.22
C ARG A 252 2.63 -13.26 -12.15
N LEU A 253 1.36 -13.36 -12.57
CA LEU A 253 0.28 -13.72 -11.65
C LEU A 253 0.30 -15.25 -11.47
N GLN A 254 0.34 -15.76 -10.24
CA GLN A 254 0.37 -17.20 -9.95
C GLN A 254 -0.52 -17.57 -8.76
#